data_AF-A0A2M6P214-F1
#
_entry.id   AF-A0A2M6P214-F1
#
_cell.length_a   1.000
_cell.length_b   1.000
_cell.length_c   1.000
_cell.angle_alpha   90.00
_cell.angle_beta   90.00
_cell.angle_gamma   90.00
#
_symmetry.space_group_name_H-M   'P 1'
#
loop_
_entity.id
_entity.type
_entity.pdbx_description
1 polymer ?
#
loop_
_entity_poly.entity_id
_entity_poly.type
_entity_poly.pdbx_seq_one_letter_code
_entity_poly.pdbx_strand_id
1 'polypeptide(L)'
;MSEESIIAKVINLVTSADRRMPAHFTGNGTRTQTFLVDFDGISEEDDYEMASQVYYNQPDISPEIDRHCCLKIGEDVMVACFIVAKLGQKEKSEYLKNEIVQFNISLFPEDMHKNLQRVIQKEEVKEYFDFCEKFGIERAGV
;
A
#
# COMPACT_ATOMS: atom_id res chain seq x y z
N MET A 1 23.61 5.89 -7.97
CA MET A 1 22.21 6.35 -8.17
C MET A 1 21.89 7.25 -6.99
N SER A 2 21.32 8.44 -7.20
CA SER A 2 20.89 9.28 -6.07
C SER A 2 19.75 8.60 -5.32
N GLU A 3 19.67 8.82 -4.01
CA GLU A 3 18.68 8.20 -3.12
C GLU A 3 17.24 8.60 -3.47
N GLU A 4 17.04 9.82 -3.98
CA GLU A 4 15.77 10.30 -4.55
C GLU A 4 15.27 9.42 -5.70
N SER A 5 16.16 8.69 -6.38
CA SER A 5 15.78 7.81 -7.49
C SER A 5 15.10 6.52 -7.04
N ILE A 6 15.28 6.05 -5.80
CA ILE A 6 14.69 4.78 -5.34
C ILE A 6 13.26 5.01 -4.87
N ILE A 7 13.02 6.02 -4.05
CA ILE A 7 11.67 6.34 -3.56
C ILE A 7 10.73 6.63 -4.73
N ALA A 8 11.14 7.51 -5.65
CA ALA A 8 10.35 7.81 -6.84
C ALA A 8 10.09 6.56 -7.70
N LYS A 9 11.05 5.63 -7.80
CA LYS A 9 10.84 4.35 -8.49
C LYS A 9 9.81 3.48 -7.80
N VAL A 10 9.88 3.33 -6.48
CA VAL A 10 8.90 2.51 -5.74
C VAL A 10 7.51 3.12 -5.84
N ILE A 11 7.37 4.44 -5.67
CA ILE A 11 6.10 5.14 -5.86
C ILE A 11 5.55 4.87 -7.26
N ASN A 12 6.33 5.09 -8.30
CA ASN A 12 5.89 4.84 -9.68
C ASN A 12 5.51 3.37 -9.91
N LEU A 13 6.25 2.44 -9.33
CA LEU A 13 6.01 1.01 -9.49
C LEU A 13 4.67 0.59 -8.88
N VAL A 14 4.37 1.05 -7.68
CA VAL A 14 3.12 0.73 -6.97
C VAL A 14 1.92 1.45 -7.58
N THR A 15 2.11 2.71 -7.98
CA THR A 15 1.02 3.55 -8.49
C THR A 15 0.69 3.31 -9.96
N SER A 16 1.59 2.67 -10.71
CA SER A 16 1.34 2.24 -12.10
C SER A 16 0.54 0.93 -12.20
N ALA A 17 0.35 0.21 -11.09
CA ALA A 17 -0.47 -0.99 -11.06
C ALA A 17 -1.96 -0.63 -11.20
N ASP A 18 -2.51 -0.83 -12.40
CA ASP A 18 -3.93 -0.61 -12.67
C ASP A 18 -4.76 -1.77 -12.12
N ARG A 19 -5.44 -1.51 -10.98
CA ARG A 19 -6.32 -2.46 -10.31
C ARG A 19 -7.72 -1.90 -10.20
N ARG A 20 -8.70 -2.63 -10.74
CA ARG A 20 -10.13 -2.28 -10.64
C ARG A 20 -10.77 -2.68 -9.30
N MET A 21 -10.11 -3.54 -8.54
CA MET A 21 -10.60 -4.13 -7.30
C MET A 21 -9.45 -4.29 -6.29
N PRO A 22 -9.76 -4.49 -5.00
CA PRO A 22 -8.74 -4.85 -4.00
C PRO A 22 -7.89 -6.05 -4.42
N ALA A 23 -6.63 -6.07 -4.00
CA ALA A 23 -5.63 -7.09 -4.30
C ALA A 23 -6.11 -8.47 -3.85
N HIS A 24 -6.82 -8.53 -2.71
CA HIS A 24 -7.46 -9.73 -2.18
C HIS A 24 -8.39 -10.43 -3.18
N PHE A 25 -9.03 -9.66 -4.08
CA PHE A 25 -9.96 -10.16 -5.09
C PHE A 25 -9.39 -10.10 -6.52
N THR A 26 -8.12 -9.77 -6.67
CA THR A 26 -7.45 -9.60 -7.97
C THR A 26 -6.48 -10.74 -8.18
N GLY A 27 -6.57 -11.44 -9.32
CA GLY A 27 -5.65 -12.52 -9.69
C GLY A 27 -4.95 -12.24 -11.03
N ASN A 28 -3.75 -12.81 -11.23
CA ASN A 28 -3.02 -12.80 -12.49
C ASN A 28 -2.13 -14.04 -12.64
N GLY A 29 -2.43 -14.88 -13.65
CA GLY A 29 -1.72 -16.13 -13.85
C GLY A 29 -1.89 -17.07 -12.65
N THR A 30 -0.77 -17.43 -12.02
CA THR A 30 -0.72 -18.28 -10.82
C THR A 30 -1.00 -17.53 -9.52
N ARG A 31 -0.89 -16.19 -9.52
CA ARG A 31 -1.17 -15.36 -8.34
C ARG A 31 -2.67 -15.19 -8.16
N THR A 32 -3.24 -15.76 -7.11
CA THR A 32 -4.70 -15.74 -6.86
C THR A 32 -5.18 -14.51 -6.09
N GLN A 33 -4.28 -13.85 -5.38
CA GLN A 33 -4.47 -12.51 -4.79
C GLN A 33 -3.20 -11.72 -5.08
N THR A 34 -3.31 -10.54 -5.67
CA THR A 34 -2.14 -9.80 -6.13
C THR A 34 -2.33 -8.30 -6.23
N PHE A 35 -1.26 -7.57 -5.91
CA PHE A 35 -1.17 -6.13 -6.12
C PHE A 35 -0.96 -5.75 -7.60
N LEU A 36 -0.78 -6.72 -8.51
CA LEU A 36 -0.40 -6.50 -9.92
C LEU A 36 0.87 -5.64 -10.08
N VAL A 37 1.73 -5.65 -9.07
CA VAL A 37 3.01 -4.94 -9.09
C VAL A 37 4.07 -5.82 -9.73
N ASP A 38 4.68 -5.31 -10.80
CA ASP A 38 5.73 -6.00 -11.55
C ASP A 38 7.10 -5.82 -10.86
N PHE A 39 7.33 -6.63 -9.83
CA PHE A 39 8.58 -6.66 -9.09
C PHE A 39 9.03 -8.10 -8.87
N ASP A 40 10.19 -8.46 -9.43
CA ASP A 40 10.78 -9.81 -9.35
C ASP A 40 10.96 -10.31 -7.91
N GLY A 41 11.06 -9.40 -6.94
CA GLY A 41 11.24 -9.74 -5.53
C GLY A 41 9.95 -10.10 -4.76
N ILE A 42 8.77 -10.03 -5.38
CA ILE A 42 7.49 -10.49 -4.78
C ILE A 42 7.21 -11.91 -5.27
N SER A 43 7.27 -12.88 -4.37
CA SER A 43 6.81 -14.25 -4.65
C SER A 43 5.29 -14.34 -4.65
N GLU A 44 4.73 -15.41 -5.23
CA GLU A 44 3.28 -15.65 -5.23
C GLU A 44 2.70 -15.73 -3.80
N GLU A 45 3.46 -16.33 -2.87
CA GLU A 45 3.07 -16.47 -1.46
C GLU A 45 3.10 -15.11 -0.75
N ASP A 46 4.11 -14.29 -1.01
CA ASP A 46 4.20 -12.94 -0.44
C ASP A 46 3.06 -12.05 -0.93
N ASP A 47 2.77 -12.09 -2.24
CA ASP A 47 1.67 -11.34 -2.86
C ASP A 47 0.33 -11.75 -2.23
N TYR A 48 0.12 -13.07 -2.08
CA TYR A 48 -1.08 -13.62 -1.47
C TYR A 48 -1.25 -13.17 -0.02
N GLU A 49 -0.22 -13.37 0.80
CA GLU A 49 -0.32 -13.12 2.24
C GLU A 49 -0.50 -11.64 2.52
N MET A 50 0.29 -10.79 1.85
CA MET A 50 0.14 -9.34 1.97
C MET A 50 -1.26 -8.89 1.54
N ALA A 51 -1.76 -9.31 0.37
CA ALA A 51 -3.09 -8.94 -0.11
C ALA A 51 -4.21 -9.35 0.86
N SER A 52 -4.09 -10.55 1.44
CA SER A 52 -5.03 -11.06 2.45
C SER A 52 -4.99 -10.21 3.73
N GLN A 53 -3.79 -9.94 4.25
CA GLN A 53 -3.61 -9.22 5.52
C GLN A 53 -4.08 -7.77 5.44
N VAL A 54 -3.83 -7.08 4.32
CA VAL A 54 -4.35 -5.72 4.11
C VAL A 54 -5.87 -5.71 4.15
N TYR A 55 -6.53 -6.71 3.55
CA TYR A 55 -7.98 -6.76 3.45
C TYR A 55 -8.67 -7.10 4.77
N TYR A 56 -8.19 -8.10 5.51
CA TYR A 56 -8.83 -8.54 6.75
C TYR A 56 -8.58 -7.63 7.95
N ASN A 57 -7.54 -6.80 7.91
CA ASN A 57 -7.23 -5.84 8.97
C ASN A 57 -7.72 -4.41 8.64
N GLN A 58 -8.50 -4.23 7.57
CA GLN A 58 -9.00 -2.91 7.20
C GLN A 58 -9.86 -2.29 8.33
N PRO A 59 -9.75 -0.97 8.56
CA PRO A 59 -10.50 -0.30 9.62
C PRO A 59 -11.99 -0.23 9.30
N ASP A 60 -12.84 -0.30 10.34
CA ASP A 60 -14.28 -0.17 10.18
C ASP A 60 -14.70 1.31 10.07
N ILE A 61 -14.60 1.84 8.86
CA ILE A 61 -14.90 3.24 8.55
C ILE A 61 -16.21 3.33 7.76
N SER A 62 -17.01 4.34 8.11
CA SER A 62 -18.17 4.78 7.35
C SER A 62 -17.97 6.21 6.84
N PRO A 63 -18.40 6.54 5.61
CA PRO A 63 -19.03 5.66 4.62
C PRO A 63 -18.08 4.61 4.01
N GLU A 64 -18.64 3.58 3.38
CA GLU A 64 -17.90 2.49 2.73
C GLU A 64 -16.87 2.98 1.69
N ILE A 65 -17.15 4.09 1.01
CA ILE A 65 -16.18 4.67 0.07
C ILE A 65 -14.88 5.10 0.75
N ASP A 66 -14.95 5.62 1.98
CA ASP A 66 -13.76 6.04 2.74
C ASP A 66 -12.96 4.81 3.16
N ARG A 67 -13.64 3.72 3.56
CA ARG A 67 -13.00 2.44 3.85
C ARG A 67 -12.28 1.89 2.62
N HIS A 68 -12.90 1.93 1.45
CA HIS A 68 -12.27 1.50 0.19
C HIS A 68 -11.05 2.35 -0.18
N CYS A 69 -11.09 3.66 0.09
CA CYS A 69 -9.93 4.53 -0.10
C CYS A 69 -8.80 4.15 0.87
N CYS A 70 -9.10 3.95 2.15
CA CYS A 70 -8.12 3.50 3.14
C CYS A 70 -7.52 2.14 2.75
N LEU A 71 -8.34 1.20 2.29
CA LEU A 71 -7.89 -0.11 1.82
C LEU A 71 -6.87 0.03 0.68
N LYS A 72 -7.19 0.80 -0.37
CA LYS A 72 -6.25 1.03 -1.48
C LYS A 72 -4.93 1.64 -1.02
N ILE A 73 -4.99 2.63 -0.13
CA ILE A 73 -3.79 3.27 0.43
C ILE A 73 -2.97 2.26 1.24
N GLY A 74 -3.64 1.44 2.07
CA GLY A 74 -2.98 0.38 2.85
C GLY A 74 -2.29 -0.66 1.96
N GLU A 75 -2.94 -1.04 0.86
CA GLU A 75 -2.37 -1.95 -0.14
C GLU A 75 -1.08 -1.37 -0.73
N ASP A 76 -1.10 -0.10 -1.12
CA ASP A 76 0.06 0.58 -1.69
C ASP A 76 1.19 0.76 -0.66
N VAL A 77 0.85 1.13 0.57
CA VAL A 77 1.82 1.26 1.67
C VAL A 77 2.51 -0.09 1.91
N MET A 78 1.73 -1.18 2.01
CA MET A 78 2.29 -2.49 2.31
C MET A 78 3.26 -2.95 1.22
N VAL A 79 2.85 -2.91 -0.06
CA VAL A 79 3.70 -3.36 -1.15
C VAL A 79 4.90 -2.43 -1.37
N ALA A 80 4.75 -1.11 -1.18
CA ALA A 80 5.85 -0.17 -1.26
C ALA A 80 6.90 -0.44 -0.18
N CYS A 81 6.47 -0.65 1.08
CA CYS A 81 7.37 -0.95 2.19
C CYS A 81 8.03 -2.33 2.06
N PHE A 82 7.34 -3.33 1.49
CA PHE A 82 7.96 -4.60 1.13
C PHE A 82 9.08 -4.40 0.10
N ILE A 83 8.83 -3.65 -0.97
CA ILE A 83 9.80 -3.41 -2.05
C ILE A 83 11.02 -2.65 -1.50
N VAL A 84 10.81 -1.57 -0.74
CA VAL A 84 11.94 -0.79 -0.19
C VAL A 84 12.79 -1.61 0.78
N ALA A 85 12.16 -2.51 1.55
CA ALA A 85 12.86 -3.44 2.42
C ALA A 85 13.66 -4.48 1.62
N LYS A 86 13.09 -5.08 0.57
CA LYS A 86 13.81 -6.00 -0.35
C LYS A 86 15.01 -5.34 -1.04
N LEU A 87 14.95 -4.03 -1.25
CA LEU A 87 16.06 -3.24 -1.80
C LEU A 87 17.12 -2.84 -0.75
N GLY A 88 16.98 -3.28 0.51
CA GLY A 88 17.93 -2.99 1.59
C GLY A 88 17.84 -1.56 2.11
N GLN A 89 16.64 -0.97 2.06
CA GLN A 89 16.38 0.44 2.41
C GLN A 89 15.21 0.56 3.40
N LYS A 90 15.07 -0.39 4.33
CA LYS A 90 13.94 -0.47 5.27
C LYS A 90 13.81 0.76 6.17
N GLU A 91 14.91 1.46 6.42
CA GLU A 91 14.95 2.72 7.16
C GLU A 91 14.17 3.87 6.47
N LYS A 92 13.82 3.72 5.19
CA LYS A 92 13.06 4.70 4.41
C LYS A 92 11.56 4.43 4.39
N SER A 93 11.09 3.36 5.04
CA SER A 93 9.69 2.93 5.05
C SER A 93 8.74 4.00 5.57
N GLU A 94 9.06 4.65 6.68
CA GLU A 94 8.20 5.68 7.27
C GLU A 94 8.01 6.88 6.33
N TYR A 95 9.11 7.33 5.71
CA TYR A 95 9.07 8.38 4.69
C TYR A 95 8.22 7.95 3.49
N LEU A 96 8.46 6.74 2.98
CA LEU A 96 7.73 6.19 1.83
C LEU A 96 6.23 6.04 2.11
N LYS A 97 5.83 5.57 3.29
CA LYS A 97 4.44 5.51 3.74
C LYS A 97 3.77 6.88 3.61
N ASN A 98 4.41 7.92 4.15
CA ASN A 98 3.88 9.27 4.12
C ASN A 98 3.72 9.77 2.67
N GLU A 99 4.71 9.55 1.81
CA GLU A 99 4.63 9.92 0.39
C GLU A 99 3.51 9.19 -0.36
N ILE A 100 3.34 7.88 -0.14
CA ILE A 100 2.26 7.07 -0.74
C ILE A 100 0.88 7.54 -0.28
N VAL A 101 0.72 7.83 1.01
CA VAL A 101 -0.53 8.37 1.56
C VAL A 101 -0.86 9.72 0.91
N GLN A 102 0.11 10.65 0.84
CA GLN A 102 -0.12 11.96 0.23
C GLN A 102 -0.38 11.85 -1.28
N PHE A 103 0.36 11.00 -1.98
CA PHE A 103 0.16 10.75 -3.41
C PHE A 103 -1.26 10.26 -3.68
N ASN A 104 -1.70 9.20 -2.99
CA ASN A 104 -3.04 8.67 -3.17
C ASN A 104 -4.11 9.70 -2.82
N ILE A 105 -3.95 10.46 -1.73
CA ILE A 105 -4.88 11.54 -1.39
C ILE A 105 -5.03 12.48 -2.58
N SER A 106 -3.93 12.91 -3.20
CA SER A 106 -3.95 13.85 -4.33
C SER A 106 -4.61 13.34 -5.62
N LEU A 107 -4.83 12.01 -5.74
CA LEU A 107 -5.51 11.42 -6.89
C LEU A 107 -7.03 11.50 -6.80
N PHE A 108 -7.59 11.71 -5.60
CA PHE A 108 -9.03 11.74 -5.43
C PHE A 108 -9.61 13.09 -5.88
N PRO A 109 -10.89 13.12 -6.31
CA PRO A 109 -11.57 14.38 -6.59
C PRO A 109 -11.56 15.32 -5.36
N GLU A 110 -11.54 16.63 -5.60
CA GLU A 110 -11.45 17.64 -4.54
C GLU A 110 -12.56 17.52 -3.47
N ASP A 111 -13.75 17.09 -3.88
CA ASP A 111 -14.89 16.88 -2.99
C ASP A 111 -14.66 15.69 -2.02
N MET A 112 -13.88 14.68 -2.45
CA MET A 112 -13.47 13.56 -1.61
C MET A 112 -12.26 13.90 -0.74
N HIS A 113 -11.39 14.83 -1.17
CA HIS A 113 -10.19 15.21 -0.43
C HIS A 113 -10.47 15.61 1.02
N LYS A 114 -11.46 16.48 1.26
CA LYS A 114 -11.71 17.03 2.60
C LYS A 114 -12.16 15.95 3.59
N ASN A 115 -12.98 15.02 3.15
CA ASN A 115 -13.44 13.92 4.00
C ASN A 115 -12.30 12.93 4.24
N LEU A 116 -11.59 12.52 3.19
CA LEU A 116 -10.50 11.57 3.30
C LEU A 116 -9.35 12.11 4.18
N GLN A 117 -9.00 13.39 4.06
CA GLN A 117 -8.03 14.05 4.94
C GLN A 117 -8.42 14.00 6.41
N ARG A 118 -9.72 14.08 6.74
CA ARG A 118 -10.18 13.92 8.12
C ARG A 118 -10.12 12.46 8.56
N VAL A 119 -10.49 11.54 7.65
CA VAL A 119 -10.50 10.09 7.92
C VAL A 119 -9.11 9.56 8.19
N ILE A 120 -8.12 9.89 7.36
CA ILE A 120 -6.73 9.42 7.52
C ILE A 120 -6.04 9.98 8.76
N GLN A 121 -6.62 10.99 9.42
CA GLN A 121 -6.11 11.53 10.68
C GLN A 121 -6.64 10.80 11.91
N LYS A 122 -7.65 9.95 11.76
CA LYS A 122 -8.16 9.12 12.86
C LYS A 122 -7.12 8.08 13.27
N GLU A 123 -7.11 7.78 14.56
CA GLU A 123 -6.15 6.82 15.15
C GLU A 123 -6.25 5.43 14.51
N GLU A 124 -7.46 4.90 14.36
CA GLU A 124 -7.72 3.59 13.74
C GLU A 124 -7.14 3.45 12.32
N VAL A 125 -7.04 4.55 11.58
CA VAL A 125 -6.49 4.57 10.22
C VAL A 125 -4.97 4.68 10.23
N LYS A 126 -4.43 5.44 11.18
CA LYS A 126 -2.98 5.53 11.40
C LYS A 126 -2.41 4.19 11.83
N GLU A 127 -3.05 3.56 12.81
CA GLU A 127 -2.70 2.21 13.28
C GLU A 127 -2.75 1.19 12.13
N TYR A 128 -3.74 1.31 11.25
CA TYR A 128 -3.85 0.45 10.06
C TYR A 128 -2.71 0.68 9.06
N PHE A 129 -2.32 1.93 8.79
CA PHE A 129 -1.19 2.21 7.89
C PHE A 129 0.15 1.80 8.51
N ASP A 130 0.32 1.96 9.82
CA ASP A 130 1.49 1.48 10.56
C ASP A 130 1.56 -0.05 10.53
N PHE A 131 0.42 -0.73 10.65
CA PHE A 131 0.32 -2.18 10.44
C PHE A 131 0.78 -2.57 9.02
N CYS A 132 0.26 -1.90 7.99
CA CYS A 132 0.61 -2.20 6.59
C CYS A 132 2.11 -2.01 6.32
N GLU A 133 2.69 -0.93 6.81
CA GLU A 133 4.13 -0.67 6.76
C GLU A 133 4.91 -1.79 7.43
N LYS A 134 4.60 -2.08 8.70
CA LYS A 134 5.32 -3.06 9.50
C LYS A 134 5.26 -4.44 8.88
N PHE A 135 4.06 -4.90 8.50
CA PHE A 135 3.87 -6.22 7.93
C PHE A 135 4.58 -6.36 6.58
N GLY A 136 4.54 -5.33 5.73
CA GLY A 136 5.29 -5.34 4.46
C GLY A 136 6.80 -5.50 4.67
N ILE A 137 7.38 -4.80 5.65
CA ILE A 137 8.80 -4.92 6.01
C ILE A 137 9.12 -6.31 6.57
N GLU A 138 8.31 -6.81 7.51
CA GLU A 138 8.51 -8.12 8.13
C GLU A 138 8.44 -9.23 7.09
N ARG A 139 7.47 -9.16 6.18
CA ARG A 139 7.30 -10.15 5.10
C ARG A 139 8.45 -10.13 4.10
N ALA A 140 9.12 -8.99 3.91
CA ALA A 140 10.31 -8.93 3.08
C ALA A 140 11.47 -9.80 3.61
N GLY A 141 11.47 -10.15 4.90
CA GLY A 141 12.42 -11.11 5.50
C GLY A 141 13.85 -10.58 5.60
N VAL A 142 14.04 -9.29 5.91
CA VAL A 142 15.32 -8.56 5.93
C VAL A 142 15.65 -7.87 7.27
#